data_AF-A0A2Z3GNB1-F1
#
_entry.id   AF-A0A2Z3GNB1-F1
#
_cell.length_a   1.000
_cell.length_b   1.000
_cell.length_c   1.000
_cell.angle_alpha   90.00
_cell.angle_beta   90.00
_cell.angle_gamma   90.00
#
_symmetry.space_group_name_H-M   'P 1'
#
loop_
_entity.id
_entity.type
_entity.pdbx_description
1 polymer ?
#
loop_
_entity_poly.entity_id
_entity_poly.type
_entity_poly.pdbx_seq_one_letter_code
_entity_poly.pdbx_strand_id
1 'polypeptide(L)'
;MPDLLAEITAAARAYYAQANALPLTATDFASWLDELPTAQRAGLLARGLPGGRAEPRFLRYCLECRGYAMRAFMAPRLSVPAYELWAAHGEFNGDLPLHSIAR
;
A
#
# COMPACT_ATOMS: atom_id res chain seq x y z
N MET A 1 -22.22 3.62 -14.31
CA MET A 1 -21.36 4.40 -13.40
C MET A 1 -19.95 3.85 -13.55
N PRO A 2 -18.90 4.70 -13.53
CA PRO A 2 -17.53 4.21 -13.50
C PRO A 2 -17.35 3.30 -12.28
N ASP A 3 -16.63 2.20 -12.46
CA ASP A 3 -16.30 1.28 -11.38
C ASP A 3 -15.19 1.89 -10.54
N LEU A 4 -15.58 2.64 -9.51
CA LEU A 4 -14.67 3.36 -8.61
C LEU A 4 -13.67 2.40 -7.94
N LEU A 5 -14.07 1.16 -7.66
CA LEU A 5 -13.17 0.17 -7.09
C LEU A 5 -12.12 -0.27 -8.08
N ALA A 6 -12.51 -0.55 -9.32
CA ALA A 6 -11.57 -0.93 -10.35
C ALA A 6 -10.53 0.18 -10.57
N GLU A 7 -10.96 1.45 -10.54
CA GLU A 7 -10.09 2.61 -10.62
C GLU A 7 -9.09 2.69 -9.45
N ILE A 8 -9.58 2.63 -8.20
CA ILE A 8 -8.76 2.64 -6.99
C ILE A 8 -7.78 1.47 -6.99
N THR A 9 -8.25 0.28 -7.32
CA THR A 9 -7.45 -0.96 -7.33
C THR A 9 -6.35 -0.88 -8.39
N ALA A 10 -6.66 -0.39 -9.59
CA ALA A 10 -5.67 -0.21 -10.65
C ALA A 10 -4.60 0.81 -10.24
N ALA A 11 -4.99 1.94 -9.66
CA ALA A 11 -4.07 2.96 -9.19
C ALA A 11 -3.20 2.45 -8.02
N ALA A 12 -3.77 1.69 -7.08
CA ALA A 12 -3.04 1.10 -5.96
C ALA A 12 -2.00 0.08 -6.44
N ARG A 13 -2.38 -0.79 -7.38
CA ARG A 13 -1.43 -1.73 -8.02
C ARG A 13 -0.30 -0.99 -8.72
N ALA A 14 -0.61 0.07 -9.46
CA ALA A 14 0.41 0.89 -10.13
C ALA A 14 1.34 1.57 -9.12
N TYR A 15 0.81 2.05 -7.99
CA TYR A 15 1.59 2.63 -6.91
C TYR A 15 2.61 1.63 -6.36
N TYR A 16 2.17 0.41 -6.02
CA TYR A 16 3.06 -0.63 -5.48
C TYR A 16 4.04 -1.19 -6.49
N ALA A 17 3.68 -1.23 -7.77
CA ALA A 17 4.58 -1.67 -8.83
C ALA A 17 5.84 -0.80 -8.92
N GLN A 18 5.80 0.46 -8.47
CA GLN A 18 7.00 1.32 -8.37
C GLN A 18 8.09 0.70 -7.49
N ALA A 19 7.72 -0.05 -6.46
CA ALA A 19 8.68 -0.70 -5.57
C ALA A 19 9.52 -1.78 -6.26
N ASN A 20 9.05 -2.34 -7.38
CA ASN A 20 9.82 -3.31 -8.18
C ASN A 20 11.06 -2.69 -8.84
N ALA A 21 11.06 -1.36 -9.04
CA ALA A 21 12.20 -0.63 -9.60
C ALA A 21 13.21 -0.19 -8.52
N LEU A 22 12.91 -0.41 -7.24
CA LEU A 22 13.74 0.04 -6.12
C LEU A 22 14.55 -1.13 -5.54
N PRO A 23 15.83 -0.92 -5.18
CA PRO A 23 16.59 -1.92 -4.46
C PRO A 23 16.09 -1.98 -3.01
N LEU A 24 15.13 -2.88 -2.72
CA LEU A 24 14.65 -3.15 -1.38
C LEU A 24 15.60 -4.09 -0.64
N THR A 25 16.18 -3.62 0.47
CA THR A 25 17.28 -4.27 1.19
C THR A 25 16.82 -4.96 2.47
N ALA A 26 17.70 -5.78 3.05
CA ALA A 26 17.47 -6.35 4.38
C ALA A 26 17.41 -5.25 5.47
N THR A 27 18.13 -4.14 5.29
CA THR A 27 18.08 -2.99 6.20
C THR A 27 16.70 -2.33 6.18
N ASP A 28 16.12 -2.10 5.00
CA ASP A 28 14.75 -1.56 4.89
C ASP A 28 13.75 -2.44 5.65
N PHE A 29 13.90 -3.78 5.52
CA PHE A 29 13.04 -4.74 6.19
C PHE A 29 13.21 -4.74 7.71
N ALA A 30 14.44 -4.67 8.21
CA ALA A 30 14.71 -4.56 9.63
C ALA A 30 14.14 -3.24 10.22
N SER A 31 14.38 -2.11 9.55
CA SER A 31 13.84 -0.81 9.95
C SER A 31 12.31 -0.82 9.99
N TRP A 32 11.67 -1.39 8.97
CA TRP A 32 10.22 -1.55 8.96
C TRP A 32 9.72 -2.42 10.13
N LEU A 33 10.37 -3.56 10.39
CA LEU A 33 10.02 -4.43 11.51
C LEU A 33 10.13 -3.71 12.86
N ASP A 34 11.11 -2.83 13.02
CA ASP A 34 11.32 -2.07 14.25
C ASP A 34 10.23 -1.05 14.55
N GLU A 35 9.41 -0.68 13.56
CA GLU A 35 8.24 0.17 13.75
C GLU A 35 6.96 -0.61 14.08
N LEU A 36 6.96 -1.94 13.89
CA LEU A 36 5.79 -2.78 14.13
C LEU A 36 5.65 -3.20 15.59
N PRO A 37 4.43 -3.45 16.10
CA PRO A 37 4.24 -4.10 17.39
C PRO A 37 4.87 -5.50 17.43
N THR A 38 5.45 -5.89 18.57
CA THR A 38 6.18 -7.16 18.74
C THR A 38 5.40 -8.39 18.27
N ALA A 39 4.08 -8.41 18.48
CA ALA A 39 3.21 -9.52 18.06
C ALA A 39 3.18 -9.74 16.54
N GLN A 40 3.37 -8.68 15.73
CA GLN A 40 3.40 -8.78 14.27
C GLN A 40 4.79 -9.15 13.72
N ARG A 41 5.86 -8.84 14.47
CA ARG A 41 7.25 -9.05 14.02
C ARG A 41 7.59 -10.52 13.83
N ALA A 42 7.16 -11.40 14.75
CA ALA A 42 7.58 -12.80 14.76
C ALA A 42 7.23 -13.55 13.46
N GLY A 43 6.01 -13.37 12.95
CA GLY A 43 5.58 -14.00 11.70
C GLY A 43 6.27 -13.44 10.46
N LEU A 44 6.55 -12.13 10.46
CA LEU A 44 7.27 -11.47 9.35
C LEU A 44 8.75 -11.84 9.35
N LEU A 45 9.39 -11.88 10.52
CA LEU A 45 10.78 -12.32 10.69
C LEU A 45 10.99 -13.73 10.16
N ALA A 46 10.09 -14.67 10.46
CA ALA A 46 10.17 -16.05 9.98
C ALA A 46 10.12 -16.15 8.45
N ARG A 47 9.42 -15.23 7.77
CA ARG A 47 9.33 -15.18 6.31
C ARG A 47 10.48 -14.40 5.66
N GLY A 48 11.18 -13.58 6.43
CA GLY A 48 12.29 -12.73 6.00
C GLY A 48 11.90 -11.71 4.91
N LEU A 49 12.92 -11.12 4.29
CA LEU A 49 12.77 -10.13 3.22
C LEU A 49 11.92 -10.61 2.03
N PRO A 50 12.02 -11.86 1.54
CA PRO A 50 11.12 -12.35 0.49
C PRO A 50 9.65 -12.29 0.90
N GLY A 51 9.36 -12.63 2.16
CA GLY A 51 8.05 -12.43 2.77
C GLY A 51 7.63 -10.98 2.78
N GLY A 52 8.50 -10.09 3.25
CA GLY A 52 8.25 -8.65 3.27
C GLY A 52 7.91 -8.08 1.89
N ARG A 53 8.59 -8.53 0.83
CA ARG A 53 8.32 -8.07 -0.55
C ARG A 53 6.92 -8.41 -1.07
N ALA A 54 6.24 -9.38 -0.47
CA ALA A 54 4.84 -9.69 -0.76
C ALA A 54 3.85 -8.87 0.10
N GLU A 55 4.32 -8.11 1.09
CA GLU A 55 3.50 -7.31 1.99
C GLU A 55 3.32 -5.87 1.48
N PRO A 56 2.09 -5.46 1.13
CA PRO A 56 1.85 -4.09 0.67
C PRO A 56 2.25 -3.02 1.68
N ARG A 57 2.16 -3.33 2.99
CA ARG A 57 2.59 -2.40 4.06
C ARG A 57 4.09 -2.15 4.03
N PHE A 58 4.89 -3.18 3.74
CA PHE A 58 6.34 -3.03 3.57
C PHE A 58 6.68 -2.23 2.31
N LEU A 59 5.98 -2.52 1.20
CA LEU A 59 6.18 -1.77 -0.04
C LEU A 59 5.82 -0.30 0.13
N ARG A 60 4.69 0.00 0.80
CA ARG A 60 4.29 1.37 1.14
C ARG A 60 5.36 2.04 1.99
N TYR A 61 5.84 1.38 3.04
CA TYR A 61 6.91 1.91 3.89
C TYR A 61 8.13 2.32 3.07
N CYS A 62 8.64 1.42 2.23
CA CYS A 62 9.83 1.68 1.42
C CYS A 62 9.65 2.85 0.45
N LEU A 63 8.48 2.97 -0.16
CA LEU A 63 8.11 4.05 -1.08
C LEU A 63 8.03 5.39 -0.35
N GLU A 64 7.33 5.44 0.78
CA GLU A 64 7.14 6.65 1.59
C GLU A 64 8.47 7.16 2.16
N CYS A 65 9.34 6.27 2.66
CA CYS A 65 10.70 6.63 3.11
C CYS A 65 11.56 7.26 1.99
N ARG A 66 11.21 7.01 0.72
CA ARG A 66 11.89 7.54 -0.46
C ARG A 66 11.12 8.71 -1.10
N GLY A 67 10.08 9.22 -0.43
CA GLY A 67 9.30 10.38 -0.86
C GLY A 67 8.18 10.09 -1.86
N TYR A 68 7.90 8.82 -2.18
CA TYR A 68 6.80 8.44 -3.05
C TYR A 68 5.49 8.36 -2.26
N ALA A 69 4.92 9.51 -1.91
CA ALA A 69 3.70 9.53 -1.10
C ALA A 69 2.47 8.98 -1.84
N MET A 70 1.76 8.03 -1.23
CA MET A 70 0.60 7.38 -1.87
C MET A 70 -0.52 8.39 -2.20
N ARG A 71 -0.79 9.34 -1.30
CA ARG A 71 -1.81 10.38 -1.55
C ARG A 71 -1.45 11.25 -2.76
N ALA A 72 -0.19 11.68 -2.85
CA ALA A 72 0.29 12.48 -3.97
C ALA A 72 0.25 11.70 -5.29
N PHE A 73 0.46 10.38 -5.23
CA PHE A 73 0.33 9.51 -6.39
C PHE A 73 -1.13 9.31 -6.83
N MET A 74 -2.05 9.13 -5.88
CA MET A 74 -3.45 8.84 -6.13
C MET A 74 -4.24 10.07 -6.60
N ALA A 75 -4.01 11.24 -6.00
CA ALA A 75 -4.80 12.45 -6.26
C ALA A 75 -4.95 12.83 -7.75
N PRO A 76 -3.89 12.81 -8.59
CA PRO A 76 -4.03 13.12 -10.01
C PRO A 76 -4.53 11.94 -10.87
N ARG A 77 -4.62 10.72 -10.32
CA ARG A 77 -4.94 9.49 -11.06
C ARG A 77 -6.36 9.01 -10.84
N LEU A 78 -6.97 9.42 -9.73
CA LEU A 78 -8.34 9.07 -9.39
C LEU A 78 -9.27 10.21 -9.76
N SER A 79 -10.46 9.85 -10.25
CA SER A 79 -11.61 10.71 -10.27
C SER A 79 -11.93 11.19 -8.84
N VAL A 80 -12.50 12.39 -8.71
CA VAL A 80 -12.89 12.95 -7.41
C VAL A 80 -13.69 11.96 -6.55
N PRO A 81 -14.76 11.29 -7.04
CA PRO A 81 -15.51 10.33 -6.24
C PRO A 81 -14.68 9.08 -5.84
N ALA A 82 -13.77 8.61 -6.70
CA ALA A 82 -12.88 7.50 -6.34
C ALA A 82 -11.87 7.90 -5.27
N TYR A 83 -11.32 9.13 -5.35
CA TYR A 83 -10.40 9.65 -4.35
C TYR A 83 -11.07 9.85 -2.99
N GLU A 84 -12.27 10.42 -2.96
CA GLU A 84 -13.05 10.60 -1.72
C GLU A 84 -13.38 9.25 -1.06
N LEU A 85 -13.85 8.27 -1.83
CA LEU A 85 -14.11 6.91 -1.35
C LEU A 85 -12.82 6.27 -0.79
N TRP A 86 -11.72 6.34 -1.53
CA TRP A 86 -10.44 5.78 -1.10
C TRP A 86 -9.93 6.43 0.20
N ALA A 87 -10.00 7.75 0.31
CA ALA A 87 -9.56 8.49 1.50
C ALA A 87 -10.46 8.20 2.72
N ALA A 88 -11.78 8.10 2.54
CA ALA A 88 -12.72 7.80 3.61
C ALA A 88 -12.51 6.42 4.25
N HIS A 89 -11.94 5.48 3.50
CA HIS A 89 -11.69 4.11 3.93
C HIS A 89 -10.24 3.85 4.35
N GLY A 90 -9.52 4.90 4.76
CA GLY A 90 -8.21 4.78 5.39
C GLY A 90 -7.06 4.53 4.43
N GLU A 91 -7.23 4.89 3.15
CA GLU A 91 -6.16 4.87 2.14
C GLU A 91 -5.52 3.49 1.95
N PHE A 92 -6.29 2.43 2.21
CA PHE A 92 -5.84 1.05 2.11
C PHE A 92 -5.87 0.55 0.66
N ASN A 93 -5.28 -0.62 0.42
CA ASN A 93 -4.84 -1.21 -0.87
C ASN A 93 -5.88 -1.44 -1.99
N GLY A 94 -6.96 -0.67 -2.12
CA GLY A 94 -8.01 -0.99 -3.08
C GLY A 94 -8.78 -2.28 -2.77
N ASP A 95 -8.34 -3.10 -1.81
CA ASP A 95 -9.11 -4.14 -1.12
C ASP A 95 -10.13 -3.48 -0.17
N LEU A 96 -10.95 -2.59 -0.72
CA LEU A 96 -12.13 -2.11 -0.02
C LEU A 96 -13.07 -3.31 0.10
N PRO A 97 -13.53 -3.64 1.31
CA PRO A 97 -14.43 -4.77 1.45
C PRO A 97 -15.73 -4.46 0.69
N LEU A 98 -16.28 -5.45 -0.03
CA LEU A 98 -17.42 -5.30 -0.96
C LEU A 98 -18.62 -4.50 -0.41
N HIS A 99 -18.82 -4.50 0.91
CA HIS A 99 -19.89 -3.75 1.59
C HIS A 99 -19.64 -2.24 1.70
N SER A 100 -18.42 -1.77 1.44
CA SER A 100 -18.04 -0.34 1.46
C SER A 100 -18.51 0.42 0.22
N ILE A 101 -19.01 -0.28 -0.79
CA ILE A 101 -19.36 0.28 -2.11
C ILE A 101 -20.87 0.45 -2.27
N ALA A 102 -21.64 -0.19 -1.41
CA ALA A 102 -23.09 -0.06 -1.37
C ALA A 102 -23.48 0.90 -0.25
N ARG A 103 -23.41 2.22 -0.51
CA ARG A 103 -24.17 3.18 0.28
C ARG A 103 -24.65 4.35 -0.55
#